data_AF-A0A142XPC0-F1
#
_entry.id   AF-A0A142XPC0-F1
#
_cell.length_a   1.000
_cell.length_b   1.000
_cell.length_c   1.000
_cell.angle_alpha   90.00
_cell.angle_beta   90.00
_cell.angle_gamma   90.00
#
_symmetry.space_group_name_H-M   'P 1'
#
loop_
_entity.id
_entity.type
_entity.pdbx_description
1 polymer ?
#
loop_
_entity_poly.entity_id
_entity_poly.type
_entity_poly.pdbx_seq_one_letter_code
_entity_poly.pdbx_strand_id
1 'polypeptide(L)'
;MARAGQTHETRTAEQEFNRLTIDGLRPLVALLAPNPPKKKGDLVAVLTRAMTDLDRVRALYDQLDRITQLAVREATHDPNGHYSRTRFVAKYGREVAWHEPAPERKSGWYDQRSDPTHAVLFFPNYDYLPTNVRSILLTFVPTPDPFQIRTSVELPTDRALVWPRWSEKPSDESVPIRVRETAREAEADLPAVLRLIDAGKIRVTDKKHVPTEATRKAITGVLSGGDFYTAADADEQRDDPAHDVTIKAFAWPMLVQAAGLAEKRGDALKLTAAGRDALNKPPADLLDKVWAAWQKTHLIDEFARIDVIKGQGRVDFTSVATRRKAVLNVLKDCPPGEWVAIEDFWRLMRGTGRGFSLVGERDAWELYLSEQEYGSLGYDDTHAWEQFQGRFILAFLFEIAATVGLLDVAFIPPQGARDDFRERWGADDLSCFSRYDGLLFFRINPLGAWCLGLVEEYQPVAPQKTDTLRILANLDVVATRPPAAAADRLMLERFADEISPAVWKLSAAKIMGVVEQGGRVEELREFLTARSADDLPATVETFLSDLHQKAGQLKDGGPARLIECATEHVAAELAHDRQLKGKCVLAGDRLIVVREADLAAVRKAIRKLGYVWPLAGE
;
A
#
# COMPACT_ATOMS: atom_id res chain seq x y z
N MET A 1 23.08 -9.52 -6.47
CA MET A 1 23.19 -8.13 -5.96
C MET A 1 24.60 -7.62 -6.22
N ALA A 2 24.78 -6.35 -6.60
CA ALA A 2 26.10 -5.78 -6.81
C ALA A 2 26.83 -5.66 -5.46
N ARG A 3 28.11 -6.07 -5.41
CA ARG A 3 29.00 -5.84 -4.27
C ARG A 3 29.01 -4.34 -3.93
N ALA A 4 28.27 -3.94 -2.90
CA ALA A 4 28.29 -2.59 -2.39
C ALA A 4 29.62 -2.37 -1.64
N GLY A 5 30.47 -1.46 -2.14
CA GLY A 5 31.60 -0.93 -1.37
C GLY A 5 32.98 -0.90 -2.04
N GLN A 6 33.16 -1.44 -3.25
CA GLN A 6 34.37 -1.13 -4.03
C GLN A 6 34.06 0.05 -4.95
N THR A 7 34.68 1.19 -4.69
CA THR A 7 34.80 2.28 -5.68
C THR A 7 35.44 1.65 -6.92
N HIS A 8 34.65 1.39 -7.95
CA HIS A 8 35.18 0.79 -9.17
C HIS A 8 36.15 1.78 -9.81
N GLU A 9 37.43 1.43 -9.79
CA GLU A 9 38.47 2.21 -10.45
C GLU A 9 38.20 2.22 -11.95
N THR A 10 37.97 3.40 -12.52
CA THR A 10 37.70 3.56 -13.95
C THR A 10 38.94 3.24 -14.76
N ARG A 11 38.85 2.33 -15.74
CA ARG A 11 40.00 1.82 -16.51
C ARG A 11 39.87 2.11 -17.99
N THR A 12 41.00 2.22 -18.67
CA THR A 12 41.08 2.29 -20.13
C THR A 12 40.89 0.91 -20.78
N ALA A 13 40.60 0.87 -22.08
CA ALA A 13 40.46 -0.38 -22.82
C ALA A 13 41.68 -1.30 -22.68
N GLU A 14 42.89 -0.72 -22.75
CA GLU A 14 44.15 -1.46 -22.59
C GLU A 14 44.24 -2.13 -21.22
N GLN A 15 43.87 -1.40 -20.16
CA GLN A 15 43.88 -1.91 -18.79
C GLN A 15 42.85 -3.02 -18.59
N GLU A 16 41.64 -2.89 -19.12
CA GLU A 16 40.61 -3.94 -19.02
C GLU A 16 41.01 -5.20 -19.79
N PHE A 17 41.44 -5.07 -21.06
CA PHE A 17 41.88 -6.23 -21.85
C PHE A 17 43.13 -6.91 -21.26
N ASN A 18 44.06 -6.17 -20.65
CA ASN A 18 45.22 -6.77 -19.99
C ASN A 18 44.86 -7.70 -18.82
N ARG A 19 43.69 -7.53 -18.20
CA ARG A 19 43.23 -8.39 -17.10
C ARG A 19 42.69 -9.74 -17.57
N LEU A 20 42.26 -9.83 -18.83
CA LEU A 20 41.76 -11.07 -19.40
C LEU A 20 42.89 -12.09 -19.63
N THR A 21 42.53 -13.36 -19.60
CA THR A 21 43.44 -14.47 -19.95
C THR A 21 43.58 -14.57 -21.48
N ILE A 22 44.61 -15.27 -21.96
CA ILE A 22 44.78 -15.51 -23.41
C ILE A 22 43.53 -16.21 -23.99
N ASP A 23 42.93 -17.13 -23.23
CA ASP A 23 41.72 -17.85 -23.59
C ASP A 23 40.50 -16.94 -23.72
N GLY A 24 40.41 -15.86 -22.93
CA GLY A 24 39.36 -14.84 -23.07
C GLY A 24 39.64 -13.83 -24.20
N LEU A 25 40.90 -13.53 -24.49
CA LEU A 25 41.28 -12.53 -25.50
C LEU A 25 41.19 -13.05 -26.94
N ARG A 26 41.55 -14.32 -27.18
CA ARG A 26 41.55 -14.90 -28.54
C ARG A 26 40.17 -14.87 -29.21
N PRO A 27 39.07 -15.27 -28.55
CA PRO A 27 37.73 -15.19 -29.14
C PRO A 27 37.34 -13.75 -29.48
N LEU A 28 37.68 -12.77 -28.64
CA LEU A 28 37.40 -11.36 -28.90
C LEU A 28 38.16 -10.81 -30.11
N VAL A 29 39.43 -11.18 -30.28
CA VAL A 29 40.21 -10.79 -31.47
C VAL A 29 39.64 -11.43 -32.74
N ALA A 30 39.11 -12.65 -32.65
CA ALA A 30 38.49 -13.33 -33.78
C ALA A 30 37.25 -12.58 -34.33
N LEU A 31 36.55 -11.80 -33.50
CA LEU A 31 35.47 -10.90 -33.93
C LEU A 31 35.97 -9.74 -34.81
N LEU A 32 37.25 -9.37 -34.70
CA LEU A 32 37.84 -8.24 -35.41
C LEU A 32 38.69 -8.66 -36.61
N ALA A 33 39.38 -9.80 -36.52
CA ALA A 33 40.31 -10.28 -37.53
C ALA A 33 40.37 -11.83 -37.56
N PRO A 34 40.46 -12.44 -38.75
CA PRO A 34 40.40 -13.91 -38.90
C PRO A 34 41.62 -14.66 -38.35
N ASN A 35 42.78 -14.00 -38.17
CA ASN A 35 44.02 -14.62 -37.71
C ASN A 35 44.55 -13.92 -36.44
N PRO A 36 44.16 -14.37 -35.24
CA PRO A 36 44.58 -13.75 -33.99
C PRO A 36 46.08 -13.98 -33.69
N PRO A 37 46.81 -12.95 -33.20
CA PRO A 37 48.18 -13.11 -32.72
C PRO A 37 48.34 -14.15 -31.60
N LYS A 38 49.54 -14.72 -31.46
CA LYS A 38 49.81 -15.75 -30.45
C LYS A 38 50.17 -15.19 -29.06
N LYS A 39 50.76 -13.99 -28.99
CA LYS A 39 51.22 -13.37 -27.73
C LYS A 39 50.11 -12.52 -27.11
N LYS A 40 50.01 -12.54 -25.78
CA LYS A 40 49.02 -11.75 -25.02
C LYS A 40 49.11 -10.26 -25.31
N GLY A 41 50.31 -9.68 -25.32
CA GLY A 41 50.51 -8.25 -25.59
C GLY A 41 50.00 -7.83 -26.97
N ASP A 42 50.23 -8.65 -27.99
CA ASP A 42 49.77 -8.39 -29.35
C ASP A 42 48.23 -8.50 -29.46
N LEU A 43 47.61 -9.46 -28.75
CA LEU A 43 46.14 -9.58 -28.67
C LEU A 43 45.51 -8.34 -28.04
N VAL A 44 46.07 -7.87 -26.92
CA VAL A 44 45.61 -6.65 -26.23
C VAL A 44 45.79 -5.42 -27.11
N ALA A 45 46.91 -5.30 -27.83
CA ALA A 45 47.16 -4.18 -28.73
C ALA A 45 46.15 -4.11 -29.87
N VAL A 46 45.76 -5.25 -30.46
CA VAL A 46 44.74 -5.31 -31.51
C VAL A 46 43.37 -4.84 -30.99
N LEU A 47 42.93 -5.36 -29.84
CA LEU A 47 41.65 -4.98 -29.24
C LEU A 47 41.64 -3.51 -28.82
N THR A 48 42.72 -3.06 -28.16
CA THR A 48 42.86 -1.67 -27.71
C THR A 48 42.78 -0.72 -28.90
N ARG A 49 43.55 -0.97 -29.97
CA ARG A 49 43.53 -0.13 -31.18
C ARG A 49 42.14 -0.07 -31.81
N ALA A 50 41.42 -1.19 -31.88
CA ALA A 50 40.08 -1.23 -32.44
C ALA A 50 39.07 -0.45 -31.59
N MET A 51 39.22 -0.48 -30.26
CA MET A 51 38.32 0.18 -29.32
C MET A 51 38.72 1.64 -29.01
N THR A 52 39.85 2.14 -29.52
CA THR A 52 40.26 3.55 -29.41
C THR A 52 40.18 4.33 -30.71
N ASP A 53 39.79 3.69 -31.80
CA ASP A 53 39.60 4.32 -33.11
C ASP A 53 38.11 4.69 -33.30
N LEU A 54 37.83 5.98 -33.56
CA LEU A 54 36.45 6.50 -33.63
C LEU A 54 35.61 5.80 -34.72
N ASP A 55 36.16 5.67 -35.93
CA ASP A 55 35.44 5.08 -37.06
C ASP A 55 35.19 3.59 -36.83
N ARG A 56 36.17 2.88 -36.26
CA ARG A 56 36.03 1.47 -35.92
C ARG A 56 35.02 1.24 -34.81
N VAL A 57 35.04 2.03 -33.74
CA VAL A 57 34.06 1.94 -32.64
C VAL A 57 32.65 2.21 -33.15
N ARG A 58 32.47 3.20 -34.04
CA ARG A 58 31.17 3.46 -34.68
C ARG A 58 30.70 2.28 -35.51
N ALA A 59 31.56 1.74 -36.38
CA ALA A 59 31.23 0.56 -37.19
C ALA A 59 30.86 -0.66 -36.34
N LEU A 60 31.57 -0.89 -35.23
CA LEU A 60 31.25 -1.97 -34.28
C LEU A 60 29.92 -1.72 -33.56
N TYR A 61 29.63 -0.47 -33.18
CA TYR A 61 28.35 -0.10 -32.55
C TYR A 61 27.17 -0.31 -33.50
N ASP A 62 27.32 0.04 -34.78
CA ASP A 62 26.28 -0.12 -35.80
C ASP A 62 25.99 -1.61 -36.12
N GLN A 63 26.95 -2.51 -35.84
CA GLN A 63 26.78 -3.97 -36.00
C GLN A 63 26.09 -4.64 -34.80
N LEU A 64 25.96 -3.96 -33.66
CA LEU A 64 25.31 -4.51 -32.48
C LEU A 64 23.80 -4.70 -32.72
N ASP A 65 23.21 -5.74 -32.13
CA ASP A 65 21.76 -5.85 -32.10
C ASP A 65 21.14 -4.71 -31.27
N ARG A 66 19.85 -4.45 -31.49
CA ARG A 66 19.16 -3.32 -30.88
C ARG A 66 19.26 -3.28 -29.35
N ILE A 67 19.24 -4.42 -28.66
CA ILE A 67 19.34 -4.43 -27.20
C ILE A 67 20.76 -4.17 -26.73
N THR A 68 21.76 -4.72 -27.40
CA THR A 68 23.15 -4.40 -27.05
C THR A 68 23.48 -2.93 -27.34
N GLN A 69 22.96 -2.35 -28.42
CA GLN A 69 23.06 -0.89 -28.68
C GLN A 69 22.45 -0.06 -27.55
N LEU A 70 21.30 -0.48 -27.00
CA LEU A 70 20.65 0.19 -25.88
C LEU A 70 21.49 0.04 -24.61
N ALA A 71 22.10 -1.12 -24.35
CA ALA A 71 22.98 -1.32 -23.19
C ALA A 71 24.23 -0.43 -23.26
N VAL A 72 24.87 -0.36 -24.43
CA VAL A 72 25.99 0.57 -24.68
C VAL A 72 25.53 2.01 -24.53
N ARG A 73 24.34 2.38 -25.03
CA ARG A 73 23.75 3.72 -24.88
C ARG A 73 23.55 4.10 -23.41
N GLU A 74 22.97 3.22 -22.60
CA GLU A 74 22.77 3.44 -21.16
C GLU A 74 24.12 3.62 -20.45
N ALA A 75 25.06 2.69 -20.65
CA ALA A 75 26.37 2.75 -20.00
C ALA A 75 27.18 3.98 -20.46
N THR A 76 27.05 4.40 -21.72
CA THR A 76 27.74 5.61 -22.24
C THR A 76 27.38 6.85 -21.44
N HIS A 77 26.10 6.98 -21.08
CA HIS A 77 25.56 8.14 -20.37
C HIS A 77 25.53 7.95 -18.85
N ASP A 78 25.87 6.78 -18.33
CA ASP A 78 26.17 6.57 -16.91
C ASP A 78 27.49 7.30 -16.54
N PRO A 79 27.57 7.98 -15.37
CA PRO A 79 28.77 8.72 -14.97
C PRO A 79 30.06 7.89 -14.94
N ASN A 80 29.95 6.59 -14.65
CA ASN A 80 31.09 5.68 -14.50
C ASN A 80 31.21 4.66 -15.65
N GLY A 81 30.35 4.77 -16.68
CA GLY A 81 30.34 3.75 -17.74
C GLY A 81 29.65 2.45 -17.34
N HIS A 82 28.87 2.43 -16.26
CA HIS A 82 28.35 1.20 -15.67
C HIS A 82 27.09 0.69 -16.39
N TYR A 83 27.12 -0.59 -16.79
CA TYR A 83 25.97 -1.37 -17.19
C TYR A 83 25.38 -2.07 -15.96
N SER A 84 24.25 -1.56 -15.47
CA SER A 84 23.49 -2.24 -14.42
C SER A 84 22.48 -3.21 -15.04
N ARG A 85 22.79 -4.52 -14.99
CA ARG A 85 21.88 -5.60 -15.43
C ARG A 85 20.46 -5.42 -14.88
N THR A 86 20.34 -5.15 -13.58
CA THR A 86 19.04 -4.98 -12.92
C THR A 86 18.24 -3.80 -13.48
N ARG A 87 18.88 -2.64 -13.69
CA ARG A 87 18.21 -1.46 -14.26
C ARG A 87 17.82 -1.69 -15.71
N PHE A 88 18.71 -2.31 -16.47
CA PHE A 88 18.54 -2.57 -17.88
C PHE A 88 17.38 -3.55 -18.14
N VAL A 89 17.35 -4.69 -17.46
CA VAL A 89 16.27 -5.68 -17.59
C VAL A 89 14.94 -5.08 -17.13
N ALA A 90 14.91 -4.26 -16.08
CA ALA A 90 13.68 -3.60 -15.65
C ALA A 90 13.10 -2.68 -16.76
N LYS A 91 13.96 -1.93 -17.44
CA LYS A 91 13.56 -0.98 -18.50
C LYS A 91 13.20 -1.68 -19.82
N TYR A 92 14.03 -2.62 -20.25
CA TYR A 92 13.93 -3.20 -21.61
C TYR A 92 13.35 -4.62 -21.62
N GLY A 93 13.11 -5.23 -20.47
CA GLY A 93 12.47 -6.54 -20.31
C GLY A 93 13.36 -7.74 -20.66
N ARG A 94 14.56 -7.52 -21.19
CA ARG A 94 15.52 -8.58 -21.53
C ARG A 94 16.96 -8.15 -21.28
N GLU A 95 17.83 -9.13 -21.12
CA GLU A 95 19.27 -8.92 -20.94
C GLU A 95 20.01 -8.88 -22.28
N VAL A 96 21.21 -8.28 -22.26
CA VAL A 96 22.22 -8.41 -23.32
C VAL A 96 22.65 -9.86 -23.49
N ALA A 97 22.71 -10.32 -24.74
CA ALA A 97 23.31 -11.60 -25.06
C ALA A 97 24.84 -11.45 -25.11
N TRP A 98 25.51 -11.94 -24.07
CA TRP A 98 26.98 -11.88 -23.98
C TRP A 98 27.69 -12.92 -24.86
N HIS A 99 27.01 -14.03 -25.15
CA HIS A 99 27.54 -15.13 -25.94
C HIS A 99 26.47 -15.66 -26.89
N GLU A 100 26.90 -16.25 -28.00
CA GLU A 100 26.02 -16.93 -28.96
C GLU A 100 25.32 -18.13 -28.30
N PRO A 101 24.08 -18.47 -28.71
CA PRO A 101 23.39 -19.65 -28.21
C PRO A 101 24.21 -20.91 -28.50
N ALA A 102 24.50 -21.71 -27.47
CA ALA A 102 25.26 -22.94 -27.65
C ALA A 102 24.53 -23.90 -28.61
N PRO A 103 25.20 -24.47 -29.63
CA PRO A 103 24.59 -25.47 -30.51
C PRO A 103 24.39 -26.77 -29.74
N GLU A 104 23.13 -27.04 -29.34
CA GLU A 104 22.60 -28.23 -28.66
C GLU A 104 23.34 -28.76 -27.42
N ARG A 105 22.57 -29.04 -26.36
CA ARG A 105 23.04 -29.56 -25.06
C ARG A 105 23.88 -30.83 -25.21
N LYS A 106 25.21 -30.71 -25.21
CA LYS A 106 26.10 -31.79 -24.76
C LYS A 106 26.24 -31.71 -23.25
N SER A 107 25.87 -32.79 -22.58
CA SER A 107 25.91 -32.93 -21.12
C SER A 107 27.35 -32.91 -20.63
N GLY A 108 27.68 -31.90 -19.83
CA GLY A 108 29.00 -31.76 -19.21
C GLY A 108 29.09 -30.41 -18.53
N TRP A 109 29.03 -30.40 -17.20
CA TRP A 109 28.96 -29.22 -16.34
C TRP A 109 30.19 -28.28 -16.37
N TYR A 110 31.15 -28.51 -17.28
CA TYR A 110 32.44 -27.79 -17.26
C TYR A 110 32.99 -27.35 -18.62
N ASP A 111 32.29 -27.50 -19.76
CA ASP A 111 32.86 -27.04 -21.04
C ASP A 111 31.81 -26.63 -22.10
N GLN A 112 31.06 -25.57 -21.82
CA GLN A 112 30.28 -24.85 -22.83
C GLN A 112 30.93 -23.49 -23.07
N ARG A 113 32.03 -23.47 -23.84
CA ARG A 113 32.58 -22.21 -24.39
C ARG A 113 31.69 -21.79 -25.56
N SER A 114 30.65 -21.01 -25.26
CA SER A 114 29.90 -20.28 -26.29
C SER A 114 30.75 -19.11 -26.82
N ASP A 115 30.71 -18.87 -28.13
CA ASP A 115 31.44 -17.76 -28.74
C ASP A 115 30.90 -16.42 -28.21
N PRO A 116 31.77 -15.46 -27.81
CA PRO A 116 31.31 -14.17 -27.32
C PRO A 116 30.68 -13.36 -28.45
N THR A 117 29.67 -12.56 -28.12
CA THR A 117 29.11 -11.59 -29.06
C THR A 117 29.97 -10.32 -29.08
N HIS A 118 29.70 -9.43 -30.04
CA HIS A 118 30.30 -8.10 -30.09
C HIS A 118 30.03 -7.25 -28.83
N ALA A 119 29.05 -7.60 -27.99
CA ALA A 119 28.80 -6.94 -26.71
C ALA A 119 30.03 -6.94 -25.79
N VAL A 120 30.79 -8.04 -25.78
CA VAL A 120 31.95 -8.23 -24.89
C VAL A 120 33.14 -7.34 -25.28
N LEU A 121 33.20 -6.85 -26.52
CA LEU A 121 34.19 -5.86 -26.93
C LEU A 121 33.97 -4.52 -26.19
N PHE A 122 32.71 -4.13 -25.99
CA PHE A 122 32.33 -2.92 -25.27
C PHE A 122 32.38 -3.12 -23.75
N PHE A 123 32.05 -4.32 -23.27
CA PHE A 123 32.07 -4.68 -21.85
C PHE A 123 32.98 -5.89 -21.59
N PRO A 124 34.32 -5.71 -21.56
CA PRO A 124 35.26 -6.84 -21.40
C PRO A 124 35.09 -7.62 -20.09
N ASN A 125 34.49 -6.98 -19.08
CA ASN A 125 34.18 -7.54 -17.76
C ASN A 125 32.66 -7.57 -17.49
N TYR A 126 31.83 -7.48 -18.54
CA TYR A 126 30.36 -7.49 -18.51
C TYR A 126 29.66 -6.32 -17.80
N ASP A 127 30.38 -5.51 -17.03
CA ASP A 127 29.77 -4.49 -16.17
C ASP A 127 30.12 -3.04 -16.55
N TYR A 128 31.28 -2.76 -17.16
CA TYR A 128 31.76 -1.39 -17.38
C TYR A 128 32.29 -1.14 -18.79
N LEU A 129 31.96 0.02 -19.35
CA LEU A 129 32.63 0.59 -20.50
C LEU A 129 34.01 1.12 -20.10
N PRO A 130 35.07 0.82 -20.86
CA PRO A 130 36.35 1.46 -20.65
C PRO A 130 36.27 2.99 -20.90
N THR A 131 37.01 3.78 -20.13
CA THR A 131 36.89 5.26 -20.07
C THR A 131 37.13 5.96 -21.40
N ASN A 132 38.13 5.51 -22.14
CA ASN A 132 38.48 6.02 -23.47
C ASN A 132 37.43 5.62 -24.52
N VAL A 133 36.86 4.41 -24.44
CA VAL A 133 35.77 3.95 -25.31
C VAL A 133 34.50 4.78 -25.05
N ARG A 134 34.15 5.01 -23.77
CA ARG A 134 33.02 5.87 -23.38
C ARG A 134 33.16 7.29 -23.93
N SER A 135 34.38 7.85 -23.88
CA SER A 135 34.65 9.20 -24.41
C SER A 135 34.39 9.29 -25.91
N ILE A 136 34.72 8.23 -26.66
CA ILE A 136 34.41 8.11 -28.09
C ILE A 136 32.91 7.99 -28.31
N LEU A 137 32.22 7.11 -27.57
CA LEU A 137 30.78 6.88 -27.70
C LEU A 137 29.96 8.15 -27.43
N LEU A 138 30.35 8.97 -26.44
CA LEU A 138 29.69 10.24 -26.13
C LEU A 138 29.66 11.23 -27.31
N THR A 139 30.55 11.08 -28.31
CA THR A 139 30.57 11.97 -29.48
C THR A 139 29.45 11.70 -30.48
N PHE A 140 28.80 10.52 -30.44
CA PHE A 140 27.79 10.14 -31.43
C PHE A 140 26.60 9.33 -30.90
N VAL A 141 26.68 8.74 -29.71
CA VAL A 141 25.59 7.98 -29.11
C VAL A 141 24.65 8.93 -28.35
N PRO A 142 23.37 9.02 -28.72
CA PRO A 142 22.43 9.96 -28.09
C PRO A 142 22.06 9.54 -26.67
N THR A 143 21.72 10.51 -25.81
CA THR A 143 21.25 10.27 -24.43
C THR A 143 20.06 9.30 -24.41
N PRO A 144 20.03 8.28 -23.52
CA PRO A 144 18.90 7.34 -23.39
C PRO A 144 17.57 8.04 -23.19
N ASP A 145 16.50 7.46 -23.75
CA ASP A 145 15.15 7.95 -23.53
C ASP A 145 14.78 7.76 -22.05
N PRO A 146 13.99 8.66 -21.43
CA PRO A 146 13.55 8.49 -20.05
C PRO A 146 12.80 7.15 -19.89
N PHE A 147 12.90 6.53 -18.71
CA PHE A 147 12.06 5.37 -18.41
C PHE A 147 10.60 5.84 -18.35
N GLN A 148 9.75 5.31 -19.24
CA GLN A 148 8.31 5.54 -19.21
C GLN A 148 7.62 4.33 -18.58
N ILE A 149 6.80 4.59 -17.56
CA ILE A 149 5.96 3.56 -16.96
C ILE A 149 4.83 3.22 -17.92
N ARG A 150 4.45 1.94 -17.97
CA ARG A 150 3.26 1.50 -18.71
C ARG A 150 2.03 1.77 -17.87
N THR A 151 1.02 2.34 -18.49
CA THR A 151 -0.25 2.64 -17.88
C THR A 151 -1.38 2.09 -18.75
N SER A 152 -2.56 1.95 -18.15
CA SER A 152 -3.79 1.60 -18.86
C SER A 152 -4.94 2.48 -18.42
N VAL A 153 -5.85 2.76 -19.35
CA VAL A 153 -7.13 3.42 -19.05
C VAL A 153 -8.16 2.39 -18.59
N GLU A 154 -8.14 1.20 -19.18
CA GLU A 154 -9.07 0.10 -18.89
C GLU A 154 -8.34 -1.05 -18.20
N LEU A 155 -9.03 -1.68 -17.24
CA LEU A 155 -8.52 -2.84 -16.52
C LEU A 155 -9.07 -4.13 -17.14
N PRO A 156 -8.30 -5.24 -17.08
CA PRO A 156 -8.87 -6.57 -17.30
C PRO A 156 -10.04 -6.83 -16.34
N THR A 157 -11.00 -7.65 -16.77
CA THR A 157 -12.15 -8.01 -15.92
C THR A 157 -11.81 -9.12 -14.93
N ASP A 158 -10.92 -10.02 -15.32
CA ASP A 158 -10.51 -11.19 -14.57
C ASP A 158 -8.99 -11.34 -14.55
N ARG A 159 -8.52 -12.18 -13.62
CA ARG A 159 -7.11 -12.55 -13.48
C ARG A 159 -7.01 -14.06 -13.27
N ALA A 160 -6.21 -14.71 -14.10
CA ALA A 160 -5.82 -16.09 -13.88
C ALA A 160 -4.97 -16.20 -12.60
N LEU A 161 -5.33 -17.16 -11.75
CA LEU A 161 -4.54 -17.51 -10.58
C LEU A 161 -3.33 -18.34 -11.01
N VAL A 162 -2.25 -18.21 -10.25
CA VAL A 162 -1.01 -18.95 -10.44
C VAL A 162 -0.90 -19.96 -9.31
N TRP A 163 -1.14 -21.21 -9.66
CA TRP A 163 -0.99 -22.35 -8.78
C TRP A 163 0.18 -23.23 -9.23
N PRO A 164 0.98 -23.78 -8.30
CA PRO A 164 2.04 -24.67 -8.67
C PRO A 164 1.47 -25.96 -9.28
N ARG A 165 2.23 -26.58 -10.20
CA ARG A 165 1.78 -27.77 -10.94
C ARG A 165 1.37 -28.96 -10.07
N TRP A 166 1.87 -29.03 -8.84
CA TRP A 166 1.55 -30.09 -7.89
C TRP A 166 0.29 -29.78 -7.04
N SER A 167 -0.28 -28.59 -7.15
CA SER A 167 -1.53 -28.27 -6.44
C SER A 167 -2.71 -29.02 -7.07
N GLU A 168 -3.69 -29.38 -6.25
CA GLU A 168 -4.96 -29.96 -6.72
C GLU A 168 -5.88 -28.91 -7.38
N LYS A 169 -5.50 -27.63 -7.37
CA LYS A 169 -6.30 -26.54 -7.93
C LYS A 169 -6.15 -26.44 -9.45
N PRO A 170 -7.20 -26.05 -10.19
CA PRO A 170 -7.15 -25.99 -11.64
C PRO A 170 -6.12 -24.96 -12.11
N SER A 171 -5.33 -25.29 -13.13
CA SER A 171 -4.35 -24.35 -13.73
C SER A 171 -5.01 -23.13 -14.41
N ASP A 172 -6.30 -23.23 -14.71
CA ASP A 172 -7.04 -22.27 -15.54
C ASP A 172 -8.07 -21.47 -14.71
N GLU A 173 -7.99 -21.55 -13.38
CA GLU A 173 -8.87 -20.79 -12.50
C GLU A 173 -8.63 -19.28 -12.68
N SER A 174 -9.70 -18.53 -12.95
CA SER A 174 -9.67 -17.07 -13.04
C SER A 174 -10.68 -16.48 -12.06
N VAL A 175 -10.31 -15.36 -11.47
CA VAL A 175 -11.14 -14.64 -10.50
C VAL A 175 -11.39 -13.21 -10.98
N PRO A 176 -12.58 -12.65 -10.70
CA PRO A 176 -12.90 -11.29 -11.11
C PRO A 176 -12.04 -10.27 -10.34
N ILE A 177 -11.52 -9.29 -11.06
CA ILE A 177 -10.79 -8.16 -10.48
C ILE A 177 -11.79 -7.22 -9.81
N ARG A 178 -11.55 -6.92 -8.53
CA ARG A 178 -12.34 -5.97 -7.73
C ARG A 178 -11.68 -4.61 -7.79
N VAL A 179 -12.47 -3.56 -8.04
CA VAL A 179 -12.00 -2.17 -8.07
C VAL A 179 -12.60 -1.42 -6.90
N ARG A 180 -11.78 -0.63 -6.20
CA ARG A 180 -12.21 0.25 -5.10
C ARG A 180 -11.72 1.68 -5.34
N GLU A 181 -12.67 2.62 -5.36
CA GLU A 181 -12.42 4.05 -5.43
C GLU A 181 -12.31 4.61 -4.01
N THR A 182 -11.09 4.91 -3.57
CA THR A 182 -10.82 4.99 -2.13
C THR A 182 -10.95 6.37 -1.55
N ALA A 183 -10.89 7.44 -2.35
CA ALA A 183 -10.96 8.82 -1.85
C ALA A 183 -12.25 9.07 -1.06
N ARG A 184 -13.42 8.72 -1.63
CA ARG A 184 -14.71 8.92 -0.95
C ARG A 184 -14.88 8.02 0.26
N GLU A 185 -14.41 6.77 0.15
CA GLU A 185 -14.45 5.85 1.27
C GLU A 185 -13.64 6.40 2.44
N ALA A 186 -12.43 6.89 2.20
CA ALA A 186 -11.58 7.46 3.25
C ALA A 186 -12.20 8.71 3.90
N GLU A 187 -12.85 9.57 3.11
CA GLU A 187 -13.58 10.75 3.61
C GLU A 187 -14.78 10.38 4.50
N ALA A 188 -15.41 9.23 4.26
CA ALA A 188 -16.49 8.70 5.09
C ALA A 188 -15.96 7.90 6.31
N ASP A 189 -14.93 7.11 6.10
CA ASP A 189 -14.34 6.19 7.08
C ASP A 189 -13.69 6.94 8.25
N LEU A 190 -12.91 7.99 7.96
CA LEU A 190 -12.16 8.69 9.00
C LEU A 190 -13.10 9.26 10.09
N PRO A 191 -14.16 10.03 9.78
CA PRO A 191 -15.13 10.47 10.78
C PRO A 191 -15.82 9.32 11.51
N ALA A 192 -16.18 8.23 10.82
CA ALA A 192 -16.83 7.07 11.42
C ALA A 192 -15.93 6.38 12.45
N VAL A 193 -14.65 6.17 12.12
CA VAL A 193 -13.64 5.62 13.04
C VAL A 193 -13.44 6.55 14.24
N LEU A 194 -13.32 7.87 14.03
CA LEU A 194 -13.16 8.82 15.13
C LEU A 194 -14.35 8.79 16.09
N ARG A 195 -15.59 8.68 15.59
CA ARG A 195 -16.79 8.53 16.42
C ARG A 195 -16.81 7.20 17.18
N LEU A 196 -16.34 6.13 16.55
CA LEU A 196 -16.24 4.81 17.20
C LEU A 196 -15.23 4.82 18.36
N ILE A 197 -14.15 5.58 18.21
CA ILE A 197 -13.16 5.85 19.27
C ILE A 197 -13.79 6.70 20.38
N ASP A 198 -14.53 7.76 20.04
CA ASP A 198 -15.19 8.63 21.03
C ASP A 198 -16.21 7.86 21.88
N ALA A 199 -16.93 6.93 21.24
CA ALA A 199 -17.85 5.99 21.89
C ALA A 199 -17.15 4.93 22.78
N GLY A 200 -15.80 4.92 22.83
CA GLY A 200 -15.03 4.00 23.66
C GLY A 200 -15.06 2.54 23.22
N LYS A 201 -15.42 2.26 21.95
CA LYS A 201 -15.56 0.89 21.42
C LYS A 201 -14.26 0.30 20.85
N ILE A 202 -13.18 1.08 20.83
CA ILE A 202 -11.89 0.72 20.22
C ILE A 202 -10.86 0.36 21.29
N ARG A 203 -10.26 -0.83 21.16
CA ARG A 203 -9.19 -1.31 22.04
C ARG A 203 -7.92 -1.64 21.28
N VAL A 204 -6.78 -1.37 21.89
CA VAL A 204 -5.46 -1.62 21.33
C VAL A 204 -4.58 -2.39 22.30
N THR A 205 -3.71 -3.24 21.77
CA THR A 205 -2.78 -4.03 22.57
C THR A 205 -1.75 -3.15 23.29
N ASP A 206 -1.23 -3.65 24.42
CA ASP A 206 -0.30 -2.88 25.25
C ASP A 206 1.06 -2.60 24.59
N LYS A 207 1.66 -3.62 23.97
CA LYS A 207 3.04 -3.51 23.47
C LYS A 207 3.13 -2.87 22.10
N LYS A 208 2.27 -3.31 21.19
CA LYS A 208 2.35 -2.92 19.77
C LYS A 208 1.33 -1.85 19.39
N HIS A 209 0.44 -1.47 20.30
CA HIS A 209 -0.63 -0.48 20.04
C HIS A 209 -1.55 -0.85 18.86
N VAL A 210 -1.53 -2.12 18.43
CA VAL A 210 -2.35 -2.63 17.33
C VAL A 210 -3.77 -2.95 17.78
N PRO A 211 -4.78 -2.82 16.89
CA PRO A 211 -6.16 -3.12 17.22
C PRO A 211 -6.39 -4.60 17.52
N THR A 212 -7.21 -4.88 18.53
CA THR A 212 -7.66 -6.24 18.84
C THR A 212 -8.57 -6.79 17.75
N GLU A 213 -8.78 -8.11 17.69
CA GLU A 213 -9.68 -8.73 16.72
C GLU A 213 -11.12 -8.17 16.81
N ALA A 214 -11.64 -8.02 18.05
CA ALA A 214 -12.93 -7.39 18.29
C ALA A 214 -12.98 -5.94 17.77
N THR A 215 -11.88 -5.20 17.91
CA THR A 215 -11.75 -3.84 17.37
C THR A 215 -11.77 -3.84 15.85
N ARG A 216 -11.06 -4.77 15.20
CA ARG A 216 -11.06 -4.89 13.73
C ARG A 216 -12.48 -5.18 13.24
N LYS A 217 -13.20 -6.13 13.86
CA LYS A 217 -14.60 -6.42 13.52
C LYS A 217 -15.52 -5.21 13.71
N ALA A 218 -15.35 -4.46 14.80
CA ALA A 218 -16.14 -3.25 15.05
C ALA A 218 -15.88 -2.17 14.00
N ILE A 219 -14.62 -1.99 13.59
CA ILE A 219 -14.26 -1.03 12.55
C ILE A 219 -14.80 -1.46 11.19
N THR A 220 -14.63 -2.73 10.79
CA THR A 220 -15.18 -3.25 9.52
C THR A 220 -16.66 -2.95 9.36
N GLY A 221 -17.45 -3.00 10.46
CA GLY A 221 -18.88 -2.68 10.44
C GLY A 221 -19.22 -1.21 10.17
N VAL A 222 -18.29 -0.28 10.38
CA VAL A 222 -18.52 1.16 10.16
C VAL A 222 -17.86 1.71 8.89
N LEU A 223 -16.98 0.95 8.23
CA LEU A 223 -16.32 1.39 7.01
C LEU A 223 -17.29 1.46 5.82
N SER A 224 -17.22 2.55 5.07
CA SER A 224 -17.86 2.71 3.77
C SER A 224 -17.25 1.70 2.78
N GLY A 225 -18.09 0.76 2.33
CA GLY A 225 -17.66 -0.38 1.51
C GLY A 225 -16.96 -1.52 2.27
N GLY A 226 -16.89 -1.47 3.60
CA GLY A 226 -16.21 -2.48 4.41
C GLY A 226 -14.68 -2.45 4.24
N ASP A 227 -14.02 -3.53 4.70
CA ASP A 227 -12.60 -3.77 4.41
C ASP A 227 -12.38 -4.15 2.93
N PHE A 228 -11.13 -4.20 2.45
CA PHE A 228 -10.85 -4.59 1.06
C PHE A 228 -11.22 -6.06 0.80
N TYR A 229 -10.90 -6.93 1.77
CA TYR A 229 -11.28 -8.32 1.76
C TYR A 229 -12.45 -8.58 2.72
N THR A 230 -13.19 -9.64 2.42
CA THR A 230 -14.31 -10.12 3.22
C THR A 230 -13.91 -11.40 3.97
N ALA A 231 -14.75 -11.84 4.91
CA ALA A 231 -14.53 -13.13 5.58
C ALA A 231 -14.50 -14.33 4.61
N ALA A 232 -15.12 -14.21 3.43
CA ALA A 232 -15.10 -15.26 2.41
C ALA A 232 -13.74 -15.35 1.66
N ASP A 233 -12.91 -14.32 1.78
CA ASP A 233 -11.55 -14.31 1.21
C ASP A 233 -10.51 -14.84 2.20
N ALA A 234 -10.89 -15.10 3.44
CA ALA A 234 -9.98 -15.57 4.48
C ALA A 234 -9.72 -17.07 4.34
N ASP A 235 -8.47 -17.48 4.55
CA ASP A 235 -8.10 -18.89 4.62
C ASP A 235 -8.47 -19.48 5.99
N GLU A 236 -8.90 -20.74 5.99
CA GLU A 236 -9.26 -21.46 7.21
C GLU A 236 -8.00 -21.85 8.01
N GLN A 237 -6.85 -22.03 7.33
CA GLN A 237 -5.59 -22.42 7.96
C GLN A 237 -4.95 -21.23 8.66
N ARG A 238 -4.81 -21.32 9.99
CA ARG A 238 -4.30 -20.23 10.83
C ARG A 238 -2.89 -19.77 10.47
N ASP A 239 -2.06 -20.67 9.96
CA ASP A 239 -0.67 -20.38 9.60
C ASP A 239 -0.52 -19.75 8.21
N ASP A 240 -1.60 -19.76 7.39
CA ASP A 240 -1.62 -19.10 6.10
C ASP A 240 -1.72 -17.57 6.27
N PRO A 241 -0.95 -16.76 5.51
CA PRO A 241 -1.01 -15.30 5.59
C PRO A 241 -2.38 -14.70 5.26
N ALA A 242 -3.20 -15.41 4.47
CA ALA A 242 -4.57 -15.06 4.16
C ALA A 242 -5.58 -15.47 5.24
N HIS A 243 -5.17 -16.02 6.37
CA HIS A 243 -6.07 -16.22 7.51
C HIS A 243 -6.59 -14.89 8.08
N ASP A 244 -5.68 -13.92 8.27
CA ASP A 244 -6.05 -12.55 8.62
C ASP A 244 -5.94 -11.66 7.37
N VAL A 245 -7.07 -11.42 6.73
CA VAL A 245 -7.18 -10.53 5.55
C VAL A 245 -7.53 -9.08 5.91
N THR A 246 -7.52 -8.71 7.20
CA THR A 246 -7.89 -7.34 7.58
C THR A 246 -6.82 -6.33 7.15
N ILE A 247 -7.24 -5.31 6.40
CA ILE A 247 -6.38 -4.25 5.88
C ILE A 247 -6.83 -2.91 6.44
N LYS A 248 -7.96 -2.36 5.97
CA LYS A 248 -8.48 -1.05 6.40
C LYS A 248 -8.78 -1.06 7.90
N ALA A 249 -9.39 -2.14 8.39
CA ALA A 249 -9.79 -2.24 9.79
C ALA A 249 -8.61 -2.30 10.76
N PHE A 250 -7.46 -2.80 10.30
CA PHE A 250 -6.22 -2.72 11.06
C PHE A 250 -5.55 -1.34 10.91
N ALA A 251 -5.51 -0.78 9.70
CA ALA A 251 -4.80 0.44 9.39
C ALA A 251 -5.38 1.67 10.10
N TRP A 252 -6.70 1.81 10.15
CA TRP A 252 -7.35 3.01 10.69
C TRP A 252 -6.94 3.37 12.12
N PRO A 253 -6.97 2.44 13.10
CA PRO A 253 -6.46 2.70 14.45
C PRO A 253 -4.99 3.10 14.48
N MET A 254 -4.17 2.57 13.58
CA MET A 254 -2.75 2.92 13.50
C MET A 254 -2.58 4.33 12.92
N LEU A 255 -3.35 4.68 11.89
CA LEU A 255 -3.33 5.97 11.20
C LEU A 255 -3.77 7.12 12.12
N VAL A 256 -4.89 6.97 12.84
CA VAL A 256 -5.39 8.00 13.76
C VAL A 256 -4.50 8.17 15.01
N GLN A 257 -3.83 7.11 15.45
CA GLN A 257 -2.78 7.20 16.47
C GLN A 257 -1.54 7.93 15.95
N ALA A 258 -1.06 7.58 14.76
CA ALA A 258 0.08 8.23 14.13
C ALA A 258 -0.14 9.73 13.91
N ALA A 259 -1.39 10.12 13.58
CA ALA A 259 -1.80 11.51 13.40
C ALA A 259 -2.03 12.27 14.73
N GLY A 260 -1.93 11.61 15.88
CA GLY A 260 -2.20 12.21 17.19
C GLY A 260 -3.68 12.59 17.41
N LEU A 261 -4.59 12.05 16.60
CA LEU A 261 -6.04 12.25 16.75
C LEU A 261 -6.60 11.38 17.88
N ALA A 262 -5.98 10.23 18.12
CA ALA A 262 -6.33 9.35 19.22
C ALA A 262 -5.07 8.85 19.94
N GLU A 263 -5.20 8.56 21.22
CA GLU A 263 -4.13 8.03 22.05
C GLU A 263 -4.62 6.88 22.92
N LYS A 264 -3.72 5.96 23.25
CA LYS A 264 -4.02 4.84 24.15
C LYS A 264 -4.13 5.37 25.58
N ARG A 265 -5.24 5.05 26.26
CA ARG A 265 -5.45 5.30 27.68
C ARG A 265 -5.96 4.03 28.35
N GLY A 266 -5.07 3.35 29.08
CA GLY A 266 -5.35 1.98 29.52
C GLY A 266 -5.29 1.02 28.33
N ASP A 267 -6.30 0.18 28.16
CA ASP A 267 -6.48 -0.75 27.04
C ASP A 267 -7.34 -0.18 25.90
N ALA A 268 -7.93 0.99 26.10
CA ALA A 268 -8.80 1.65 25.14
C ALA A 268 -8.07 2.76 24.37
N LEU A 269 -8.51 2.99 23.14
CA LEU A 269 -8.14 4.17 22.38
C LEU A 269 -9.13 5.30 22.68
N LYS A 270 -8.66 6.52 22.93
CA LYS A 270 -9.50 7.70 23.20
C LYS A 270 -9.09 8.88 22.34
N LEU A 271 -10.06 9.72 21.96
CA LEU A 271 -9.77 10.93 21.20
C LEU A 271 -8.93 11.92 22.03
N THR A 272 -7.95 12.53 21.37
CA THR A 272 -7.21 13.68 21.92
C THR A 272 -8.06 14.95 21.78
N ALA A 273 -7.54 16.10 22.23
CA ALA A 273 -8.17 17.38 21.91
C ALA A 273 -8.25 17.63 20.40
N ALA A 274 -7.18 17.26 19.67
CA ALA A 274 -7.14 17.36 18.21
C ALA A 274 -8.13 16.40 17.53
N GLY A 275 -8.29 15.18 18.04
CA GLY A 275 -9.29 14.23 17.52
C GLY A 275 -10.72 14.69 17.68
N ARG A 276 -11.06 15.30 18.82
CA ARG A 276 -12.40 15.87 19.04
C ARG A 276 -12.68 17.06 18.13
N ASP A 277 -11.68 17.92 17.92
CA ASP A 277 -11.77 19.04 16.98
C ASP A 277 -11.88 18.55 15.51
N ALA A 278 -11.22 17.45 15.17
CA ALA A 278 -11.26 16.85 13.83
C ALA A 278 -12.67 16.41 13.42
N LEU A 279 -13.55 16.02 14.34
CA LEU A 279 -14.95 15.67 14.01
C LEU A 279 -15.74 16.81 13.35
N ASN A 280 -15.26 18.05 13.44
CA ASN A 280 -15.92 19.23 12.87
C ASN A 280 -15.18 19.82 11.66
N LYS A 281 -14.12 19.16 11.17
CA LYS A 281 -13.31 19.63 10.03
C LYS A 281 -13.65 18.88 8.74
N PRO A 282 -13.39 19.48 7.56
CA PRO A 282 -13.49 18.77 6.30
C PRO A 282 -12.62 17.51 6.29
N PRO A 283 -13.16 16.32 5.93
CA PRO A 283 -12.41 15.07 5.94
C PRO A 283 -11.13 15.09 5.08
N ALA A 284 -11.17 15.70 3.89
CA ALA A 284 -10.01 15.79 2.99
C ALA A 284 -8.78 16.45 3.64
N ASP A 285 -8.97 17.58 4.33
CA ASP A 285 -7.89 18.28 5.06
C ASP A 285 -7.32 17.45 6.21
N LEU A 286 -8.14 16.57 6.80
CA LEU A 286 -7.70 15.67 7.85
C LEU A 286 -6.92 14.49 7.28
N LEU A 287 -7.34 13.96 6.13
CA LEU A 287 -6.65 12.88 5.44
C LEU A 287 -5.25 13.29 5.00
N ASP A 288 -5.07 14.51 4.48
CA ASP A 288 -3.74 15.06 4.19
C ASP A 288 -2.85 15.12 5.45
N LYS A 289 -3.41 15.56 6.58
CA LYS A 289 -2.68 15.58 7.87
C LYS A 289 -2.34 14.19 8.36
N VAL A 290 -3.27 13.24 8.27
CA VAL A 290 -3.05 11.84 8.62
C VAL A 290 -1.93 11.25 7.76
N TRP A 291 -1.96 11.51 6.47
CA TRP A 291 -0.94 11.10 5.53
C TRP A 291 0.44 11.70 5.84
N ALA A 292 0.51 13.01 6.06
CA ALA A 292 1.75 13.71 6.39
C ALA A 292 2.36 13.22 7.72
N ALA A 293 1.52 12.87 8.70
CA ALA A 293 1.95 12.27 9.95
C ALA A 293 2.44 10.84 9.76
N TRP A 294 1.73 10.03 8.96
CA TRP A 294 2.12 8.66 8.63
C TRP A 294 3.52 8.57 8.02
N GLN A 295 3.87 9.47 7.10
CA GLN A 295 5.18 9.46 6.46
C GLN A 295 6.36 9.51 7.46
N LYS A 296 6.13 10.04 8.67
CA LYS A 296 7.15 10.27 9.70
C LYS A 296 7.03 9.35 10.91
N THR A 297 5.92 8.62 11.06
CA THR A 297 5.67 7.82 12.26
C THR A 297 6.56 6.58 12.32
N HIS A 298 6.95 6.20 13.53
CA HIS A 298 7.61 4.92 13.82
C HIS A 298 6.68 3.93 14.54
N LEU A 299 5.39 4.28 14.70
CA LEU A 299 4.41 3.47 15.42
C LEU A 299 4.28 2.06 14.80
N ILE A 300 4.48 1.96 13.49
CA ILE A 300 4.41 0.73 12.74
C ILE A 300 5.35 0.77 11.55
N ASP A 301 5.96 -0.38 11.28
CA ASP A 301 6.68 -0.72 10.08
C ASP A 301 5.78 -1.61 9.23
N GLU A 302 5.52 -1.23 7.97
CA GLU A 302 4.68 -1.98 7.04
C GLU A 302 5.18 -3.42 6.85
N PHE A 303 6.50 -3.64 6.91
CA PHE A 303 7.07 -4.97 6.76
C PHE A 303 6.73 -5.90 7.93
N ALA A 304 6.46 -5.35 9.11
CA ALA A 304 6.07 -6.12 10.30
C ALA A 304 4.74 -6.85 10.12
N ARG A 305 3.99 -6.54 9.06
CA ARG A 305 2.75 -7.23 8.67
C ARG A 305 2.93 -8.34 7.64
N ILE A 306 4.16 -8.61 7.19
CA ILE A 306 4.48 -9.79 6.39
C ILE A 306 4.74 -10.95 7.35
N ASP A 307 3.66 -11.45 7.95
CA ASP A 307 3.71 -12.34 9.12
C ASP A 307 4.34 -13.71 8.83
N VAL A 308 4.41 -14.11 7.56
CA VAL A 308 5.03 -15.37 7.13
C VAL A 308 6.53 -15.38 7.39
N ILE A 309 7.18 -14.21 7.26
CA ILE A 309 8.61 -14.04 7.50
C ILE A 309 8.84 -13.92 9.00
N LYS A 310 9.49 -14.92 9.57
CA LYS A 310 9.87 -14.99 10.97
C LYS A 310 11.26 -14.36 11.19
N GLY A 311 11.68 -14.24 12.45
CA GLY A 311 12.99 -13.69 12.80
C GLY A 311 13.11 -12.16 12.73
N GLN A 312 12.04 -11.43 12.35
CA GLN A 312 12.06 -9.97 12.21
C GLN A 312 12.48 -9.18 13.47
N GLY A 313 12.35 -9.77 14.67
CA GLY A 313 12.82 -9.13 15.91
C GLY A 313 14.32 -9.25 16.18
N ARG A 314 15.07 -9.95 15.32
CA ARG A 314 16.52 -10.20 15.43
C ARG A 314 17.35 -9.41 14.43
N VAL A 315 16.71 -8.61 13.58
CA VAL A 315 17.36 -7.88 12.49
C VAL A 315 17.25 -6.38 12.67
N ASP A 316 18.25 -5.67 12.16
CA ASP A 316 18.22 -4.22 12.03
C ASP A 316 17.69 -3.81 10.66
N PHE A 317 16.40 -3.46 10.60
CA PHE A 317 15.81 -2.91 9.37
C PHE A 317 16.36 -1.52 9.05
N THR A 318 16.43 -1.21 7.76
CA THR A 318 16.69 0.17 7.34
C THR A 318 15.53 1.08 7.74
N SER A 319 15.83 2.38 7.86
CA SER A 319 14.85 3.37 8.33
C SER A 319 13.54 3.32 7.53
N VAL A 320 12.43 3.13 8.25
CA VAL A 320 11.06 3.17 7.73
C VAL A 320 10.83 4.45 6.92
N ALA A 321 11.24 5.61 7.43
CA ALA A 321 11.05 6.90 6.76
C ALA A 321 11.82 6.96 5.43
N THR A 322 13.02 6.39 5.37
CA THR A 322 13.80 6.30 4.13
C THR A 322 13.13 5.40 3.09
N ARG A 323 12.62 4.24 3.51
CA ARG A 323 11.90 3.31 2.63
C ARG A 323 10.61 3.93 2.09
N ARG A 324 9.79 4.54 2.95
CA ARG A 324 8.59 5.29 2.54
C ARG A 324 8.91 6.40 1.54
N LYS A 325 9.95 7.20 1.82
CA LYS A 325 10.39 8.27 0.92
C LYS A 325 10.80 7.74 -0.46
N ALA A 326 11.48 6.61 -0.51
CA ALA A 326 11.85 5.97 -1.78
C ALA A 326 10.61 5.59 -2.60
N VAL A 327 9.61 4.96 -1.99
CA VAL A 327 8.33 4.62 -2.65
C VAL A 327 7.60 5.90 -3.12
N LEU A 328 7.51 6.91 -2.26
CA LEU A 328 6.83 8.18 -2.56
C LEU A 328 7.45 8.93 -3.73
N ASN A 329 8.78 8.97 -3.80
CA ASN A 329 9.47 9.65 -4.89
C ASN A 329 9.17 9.00 -6.25
N VAL A 330 8.97 7.69 -6.29
CA VAL A 330 8.60 6.98 -7.53
C VAL A 330 7.10 7.13 -7.81
N LEU A 331 6.26 7.14 -6.77
CA LEU A 331 4.82 7.35 -6.90
C LEU A 331 4.50 8.70 -7.54
N LYS A 332 5.28 9.75 -7.23
CA LYS A 332 5.15 11.09 -7.84
C LYS A 332 5.45 11.16 -9.34
N ASP A 333 6.14 10.15 -9.89
CA ASP A 333 6.41 10.06 -11.32
C ASP A 333 5.32 9.30 -12.08
N CYS A 334 4.37 8.69 -11.37
CA CYS A 334 3.25 7.98 -11.98
C CYS A 334 2.19 9.01 -12.42
N PRO A 335 1.61 8.88 -13.63
CA PRO A 335 0.60 9.81 -14.11
C PRO A 335 -0.70 9.67 -13.28
N PRO A 336 -1.24 10.77 -12.72
CA PRO A 336 -2.54 10.75 -12.06
C PRO A 336 -3.67 10.33 -12.99
N GLY A 337 -4.66 9.61 -12.46
CA GLY A 337 -5.86 9.19 -13.21
C GLY A 337 -5.69 7.96 -14.10
N GLU A 338 -4.47 7.42 -14.23
CA GLU A 338 -4.21 6.21 -15.04
C GLU A 338 -3.89 4.99 -14.15
N TRP A 339 -4.27 3.80 -14.60
CA TRP A 339 -3.96 2.56 -13.88
C TRP A 339 -2.53 2.11 -14.15
N VAL A 340 -1.82 1.78 -13.09
CA VAL A 340 -0.44 1.29 -13.09
C VAL A 340 -0.42 -0.10 -12.49
N ALA A 341 0.14 -1.07 -13.22
CA ALA A 341 0.38 -2.42 -12.70
C ALA A 341 1.50 -2.39 -11.64
N ILE A 342 1.34 -3.18 -10.57
CA ILE A 342 2.35 -3.24 -9.50
C ILE A 342 3.72 -3.67 -10.04
N GLU A 343 3.75 -4.61 -10.98
CA GLU A 343 4.98 -5.09 -11.61
C GLU A 343 5.67 -3.97 -12.40
N ASP A 344 4.91 -3.11 -13.08
CA ASP A 344 5.47 -1.97 -13.82
C ASP A 344 5.96 -0.86 -12.86
N PHE A 345 5.30 -0.66 -11.72
CA PHE A 345 5.80 0.21 -10.65
C PHE A 345 7.12 -0.30 -10.07
N TRP A 346 7.22 -1.60 -9.78
CA TRP A 346 8.46 -2.24 -9.34
C TRP A 346 9.57 -2.09 -10.38
N ARG A 347 9.24 -2.29 -11.67
CA ARG A 347 10.18 -2.08 -12.77
C ARG A 347 10.64 -0.63 -12.88
N LEU A 348 9.75 0.35 -12.71
CA LEU A 348 10.13 1.78 -12.69
C LEU A 348 11.11 2.07 -11.54
N MET A 349 10.82 1.58 -10.34
CA MET A 349 11.68 1.78 -9.16
C MET A 349 13.06 1.14 -9.36
N ARG A 350 13.11 -0.08 -9.90
CA ARG A 350 14.36 -0.79 -10.22
C ARG A 350 15.12 -0.13 -11.37
N GLY A 351 14.44 0.22 -12.46
CA GLY A 351 15.03 0.82 -13.66
C GLY A 351 15.64 2.21 -13.41
N THR A 352 14.98 3.00 -12.57
CA THR A 352 15.47 4.34 -12.18
C THR A 352 16.52 4.30 -11.07
N GLY A 353 16.81 3.13 -10.49
CA GLY A 353 17.80 2.99 -9.41
C GLY A 353 17.37 3.67 -8.10
N ARG A 354 16.08 3.99 -7.94
CA ARG A 354 15.52 4.65 -6.75
C ARG A 354 14.94 3.65 -5.73
N GLY A 355 15.45 2.42 -5.76
CA GLY A 355 15.12 1.37 -4.81
C GLY A 355 15.70 1.64 -3.41
N PHE A 356 15.42 0.73 -2.49
CA PHE A 356 15.98 0.69 -1.15
C PHE A 356 16.32 -0.75 -0.76
N SER A 357 17.21 -0.93 0.21
CA SER A 357 17.43 -2.23 0.85
C SER A 357 16.60 -2.30 2.11
N LEU A 358 15.93 -3.42 2.35
CA LEU A 358 15.13 -3.63 3.56
C LEU A 358 16.02 -3.96 4.77
N VAL A 359 17.00 -4.84 4.56
CA VAL A 359 17.97 -5.33 5.55
C VAL A 359 19.35 -5.48 4.90
N GLY A 360 20.40 -5.64 5.70
CA GLY A 360 21.73 -6.03 5.21
C GLY A 360 21.81 -7.51 4.82
N GLU A 361 22.84 -7.88 4.06
CA GLU A 361 23.04 -9.28 3.62
C GLU A 361 23.17 -10.26 4.80
N ARG A 362 23.80 -9.83 5.91
CA ARG A 362 23.93 -10.67 7.11
C ARG A 362 22.59 -10.85 7.83
N ASP A 363 21.82 -9.78 7.94
CA ASP A 363 20.53 -9.80 8.62
C ASP A 363 19.48 -10.61 7.85
N ALA A 364 19.61 -10.70 6.53
CA ALA A 364 18.75 -11.56 5.71
C ALA A 364 18.79 -13.03 6.14
N TRP A 365 19.91 -13.50 6.72
CA TRP A 365 20.04 -14.88 7.23
C TRP A 365 19.19 -15.15 8.47
N GLU A 366 18.87 -14.12 9.24
CA GLU A 366 18.01 -14.22 10.43
C GLU A 366 16.52 -14.19 10.07
N LEU A 367 16.18 -13.83 8.83
CA LEU A 367 14.81 -13.87 8.32
C LEU A 367 14.57 -15.23 7.68
N TYR A 368 13.44 -15.88 7.98
CA TYR A 368 13.17 -17.22 7.50
C TYR A 368 11.68 -17.54 7.40
N LEU A 369 11.35 -18.57 6.61
CA LEU A 369 10.05 -19.21 6.55
C LEU A 369 10.09 -20.53 7.33
N SER A 370 9.04 -20.83 8.10
CA SER A 370 8.92 -22.06 8.91
C SER A 370 10.06 -22.28 9.92
N GLU A 371 11.24 -22.71 9.48
CA GLU A 371 12.44 -22.99 10.28
C GLU A 371 13.67 -22.23 9.77
N GLN A 372 14.55 -21.78 10.68
CA GLN A 372 15.65 -20.88 10.33
C GLN A 372 16.74 -21.56 9.52
N GLU A 373 17.09 -22.79 9.85
CA GLU A 373 18.21 -23.53 9.27
C GLU A 373 18.00 -23.84 7.78
N TYR A 374 16.74 -24.07 7.37
CA TYR A 374 16.39 -24.46 6.01
C TYR A 374 15.66 -23.35 5.25
N GLY A 375 14.75 -22.63 5.91
CA GLY A 375 13.93 -21.58 5.30
C GLY A 375 14.54 -20.20 5.34
N SER A 376 15.84 -20.06 5.61
CA SER A 376 16.52 -18.76 5.65
C SER A 376 16.39 -18.02 4.31
N LEU A 377 16.06 -16.73 4.39
CA LEU A 377 15.97 -15.84 3.23
C LEU A 377 17.34 -15.24 2.84
N GLY A 378 18.41 -15.63 3.53
CA GLY A 378 19.79 -15.31 3.17
C GLY A 378 20.33 -16.12 1.99
N TYR A 379 19.69 -17.23 1.64
CA TYR A 379 20.01 -17.99 0.42
C TYR A 379 19.66 -17.19 -0.84
N ASP A 380 20.54 -17.27 -1.84
CA ASP A 380 20.35 -16.65 -3.15
C ASP A 380 19.04 -17.13 -3.79
N ASP A 381 18.23 -16.16 -4.22
CA ASP A 381 16.93 -16.40 -4.82
C ASP A 381 16.66 -15.28 -5.83
N THR A 382 16.09 -15.65 -6.98
CA THR A 382 15.86 -14.70 -8.08
C THR A 382 14.76 -13.68 -7.79
N HIS A 383 13.89 -13.99 -6.82
CA HIS A 383 12.74 -13.22 -6.37
C HIS A 383 12.93 -12.60 -4.98
N ALA A 384 14.16 -12.61 -4.43
CA ALA A 384 14.44 -12.00 -3.12
C ALA A 384 13.98 -10.53 -3.02
N TRP A 385 14.05 -9.77 -4.13
CA TRP A 385 13.61 -8.37 -4.14
C TRP A 385 12.09 -8.26 -3.98
N GLU A 386 11.33 -9.08 -4.68
CA GLU A 386 9.87 -9.13 -4.63
C GLU A 386 9.37 -9.57 -3.25
N GLN A 387 10.05 -10.54 -2.63
CA GLN A 387 9.76 -11.04 -1.28
C GLN A 387 10.03 -9.98 -0.18
N PHE A 388 11.06 -9.14 -0.33
CA PHE A 388 11.41 -8.10 0.65
C PHE A 388 10.81 -6.73 0.30
N GLN A 389 11.41 -6.04 -0.67
CA GLN A 389 11.01 -4.69 -1.08
C GLN A 389 9.61 -4.69 -1.69
N GLY A 390 9.31 -5.68 -2.55
CA GLY A 390 8.01 -5.80 -3.20
C GLY A 390 6.88 -5.92 -2.17
N ARG A 391 7.03 -6.77 -1.15
CA ARG A 391 6.05 -6.92 -0.07
C ARG A 391 5.92 -5.70 0.83
N PHE A 392 7.01 -5.02 1.15
CA PHE A 392 6.93 -3.71 1.82
C PHE A 392 6.12 -2.70 0.98
N ILE A 393 6.39 -2.62 -0.32
CA ILE A 393 5.69 -1.72 -1.24
C ILE A 393 4.20 -2.06 -1.33
N LEU A 394 3.85 -3.36 -1.41
CA LEU A 394 2.46 -3.79 -1.43
C LEU A 394 1.72 -3.40 -0.14
N ALA A 395 2.32 -3.64 1.03
CA ALA A 395 1.75 -3.21 2.30
C ALA A 395 1.58 -1.67 2.36
N PHE A 396 2.59 -0.91 1.90
CA PHE A 396 2.51 0.55 1.85
C PHE A 396 1.38 1.05 0.93
N LEU A 397 1.31 0.54 -0.30
CA LEU A 397 0.33 1.00 -1.29
C LEU A 397 -1.08 0.55 -0.91
N PHE A 398 -1.25 -0.71 -0.50
CA PHE A 398 -2.56 -1.29 -0.27
C PHE A 398 -3.11 -0.97 1.12
N GLU A 399 -2.31 -1.12 2.17
CA GLU A 399 -2.82 -0.94 3.54
C GLU A 399 -2.89 0.51 3.96
N ILE A 400 -1.95 1.32 3.50
CA ILE A 400 -1.82 2.69 3.99
C ILE A 400 -2.35 3.67 2.95
N ALA A 401 -1.71 3.73 1.78
CA ALA A 401 -2.03 4.77 0.80
C ALA A 401 -3.46 4.61 0.26
N ALA A 402 -3.92 3.39 0.00
CA ALA A 402 -5.29 3.13 -0.40
C ALA A 402 -6.29 3.36 0.76
N THR A 403 -5.98 2.98 2.00
CA THR A 403 -6.89 3.23 3.15
C THR A 403 -7.09 4.73 3.43
N VAL A 404 -6.03 5.54 3.31
CA VAL A 404 -6.13 7.02 3.46
C VAL A 404 -6.77 7.67 2.23
N GLY A 405 -7.04 6.91 1.17
CA GLY A 405 -7.80 7.36 0.01
C GLY A 405 -6.96 7.95 -1.13
N LEU A 406 -5.63 7.82 -1.09
CA LEU A 406 -4.75 8.39 -2.13
C LEU A 406 -4.78 7.58 -3.42
N LEU A 407 -4.97 6.27 -3.30
CA LEU A 407 -4.87 5.32 -4.39
C LEU A 407 -6.16 4.55 -4.54
N ASP A 408 -6.78 4.64 -5.71
CA ASP A 408 -7.76 3.64 -6.11
C ASP A 408 -7.00 2.34 -6.42
N VAL A 409 -7.61 1.21 -6.11
CA VAL A 409 -6.94 -0.10 -6.18
C VAL A 409 -7.78 -1.10 -6.95
N ALA A 410 -7.09 -1.95 -7.71
CA ALA A 410 -7.66 -3.11 -8.36
C ALA A 410 -6.94 -4.37 -7.88
N PHE A 411 -7.70 -5.31 -7.33
CA PHE A 411 -7.15 -6.46 -6.61
C PHE A 411 -8.05 -7.69 -6.72
N ILE A 412 -7.48 -8.83 -6.35
CA ILE A 412 -8.12 -10.14 -6.23
C ILE A 412 -7.80 -10.70 -4.83
N PRO A 413 -8.44 -11.79 -4.36
CA PRO A 413 -7.98 -12.49 -3.17
C PRO A 413 -6.48 -12.83 -3.25
N PRO A 414 -5.73 -12.80 -2.15
CA PRO A 414 -4.26 -12.96 -2.18
C PRO A 414 -3.80 -14.36 -2.61
N GLN A 415 -4.65 -15.37 -2.42
CA GLN A 415 -4.35 -16.77 -2.70
C GLN A 415 -4.11 -17.00 -4.19
N GLY A 416 -2.94 -17.55 -4.54
CA GLY A 416 -2.56 -17.79 -5.94
C GLY A 416 -2.38 -16.52 -6.78
N ALA A 417 -2.33 -15.33 -6.18
CA ALA A 417 -2.14 -14.09 -6.94
C ALA A 417 -0.71 -13.95 -7.47
N ARG A 418 0.27 -14.55 -6.79
CA ARG A 418 1.71 -14.44 -7.05
C ARG A 418 2.41 -15.79 -6.77
N ASP A 419 3.54 -16.00 -7.43
CA ASP A 419 4.33 -17.25 -7.36
C ASP A 419 5.81 -17.03 -7.02
N ASP A 420 6.18 -15.79 -6.71
CA ASP A 420 7.53 -15.28 -6.46
C ASP A 420 8.18 -15.79 -5.15
N PHE A 421 7.64 -16.85 -4.56
CA PHE A 421 8.08 -17.41 -3.28
C PHE A 421 8.01 -18.95 -3.22
N ARG A 422 7.41 -19.63 -4.21
CA ARG A 422 7.16 -21.08 -4.15
C ARG A 422 8.42 -21.94 -4.11
N GLU A 423 9.51 -21.45 -4.66
CA GLU A 423 10.79 -22.17 -4.67
C GLU A 423 11.51 -22.10 -3.31
N ARG A 424 10.98 -21.34 -2.34
CA ARG A 424 11.52 -21.27 -0.98
C ARG A 424 11.12 -22.51 -0.19
N TRP A 425 12.09 -23.05 0.54
CA TRP A 425 11.82 -24.08 1.53
C TRP A 425 10.85 -23.55 2.60
N GLY A 426 9.83 -24.35 2.94
CA GLY A 426 8.81 -23.96 3.92
C GLY A 426 7.68 -23.10 3.35
N ALA A 427 7.60 -22.93 2.03
CA ALA A 427 6.50 -22.23 1.36
C ALA A 427 5.45 -23.15 0.70
N ASP A 428 5.64 -24.47 0.78
CA ASP A 428 4.83 -25.46 0.05
C ASP A 428 3.33 -25.35 0.35
N ASP A 429 2.99 -25.15 1.63
CA ASP A 429 1.60 -25.08 2.11
C ASP A 429 0.99 -23.67 2.05
N LEU A 430 1.79 -22.65 1.72
CA LEU A 430 1.33 -21.26 1.73
C LEU A 430 0.50 -20.95 0.48
N SER A 431 -0.76 -20.60 0.61
CA SER A 431 -1.58 -20.18 -0.55
C SER A 431 -1.12 -18.83 -1.13
N CYS A 432 -0.56 -17.97 -0.29
CA CYS A 432 0.02 -16.66 -0.61
C CYS A 432 1.19 -16.33 0.34
N PHE A 433 2.02 -15.37 -0.01
CA PHE A 433 3.13 -14.92 0.83
C PHE A 433 2.72 -13.81 1.80
N SER A 434 1.75 -13.01 1.41
CA SER A 434 1.13 -11.99 2.25
C SER A 434 -0.30 -11.73 1.83
N ARG A 435 -1.11 -11.22 2.76
CA ARG A 435 -2.45 -10.68 2.46
C ARG A 435 -2.46 -9.61 1.36
N TYR A 436 -1.34 -8.97 1.07
CA TYR A 436 -1.24 -7.92 0.06
C TYR A 436 -0.96 -8.43 -1.36
N ASP A 437 -0.70 -9.73 -1.51
CA ASP A 437 -0.29 -10.34 -2.79
C ASP A 437 -1.33 -10.11 -3.89
N GLY A 438 -2.60 -10.01 -3.50
CA GLY A 438 -3.74 -9.79 -4.38
C GLY A 438 -3.82 -8.41 -5.03
N LEU A 439 -3.02 -7.41 -4.59
CA LEU A 439 -3.00 -6.10 -5.25
C LEU A 439 -2.32 -6.20 -6.62
N LEU A 440 -3.06 -5.84 -7.67
CA LEU A 440 -2.62 -5.94 -9.07
C LEU A 440 -2.32 -4.57 -9.69
N PHE A 441 -3.20 -3.60 -9.46
CA PHE A 441 -3.07 -2.25 -10.01
C PHE A 441 -3.42 -1.19 -8.97
N PHE A 442 -2.85 0.00 -9.14
CA PHE A 442 -3.28 1.21 -8.45
C PHE A 442 -3.46 2.35 -9.43
N ARG A 443 -4.23 3.36 -9.04
CA ARG A 443 -4.39 4.63 -9.74
C ARG A 443 -4.33 5.76 -8.73
N ILE A 444 -3.49 6.78 -8.99
CA ILE A 444 -3.47 7.99 -8.16
C ILE A 444 -4.74 8.78 -8.51
N ASN A 445 -5.66 8.88 -7.55
CA ASN A 445 -6.90 9.63 -7.71
C ASN A 445 -6.69 11.13 -7.38
N PRO A 446 -7.69 12.01 -7.56
CA PRO A 446 -7.51 13.45 -7.30
C PRO A 446 -7.12 13.81 -5.86
N LEU A 447 -7.61 13.06 -4.86
CA LEU A 447 -7.17 13.25 -3.47
C LEU A 447 -5.68 12.89 -3.34
N GLY A 448 -5.26 11.77 -3.92
CA GLY A 448 -3.86 11.35 -3.97
C GLY A 448 -2.97 12.36 -4.69
N ALA A 449 -3.40 12.89 -5.83
CA ALA A 449 -2.66 13.89 -6.58
C ALA A 449 -2.41 15.15 -5.75
N TRP A 450 -3.42 15.61 -5.01
CA TRP A 450 -3.30 16.75 -4.10
C TRP A 450 -2.38 16.45 -2.90
N CYS A 451 -2.61 15.35 -2.19
CA CYS A 451 -1.77 14.92 -1.05
C CYS A 451 -0.30 14.64 -1.43
N LEU A 452 -0.03 14.32 -2.69
CA LEU A 452 1.34 14.13 -3.22
C LEU A 452 1.98 15.43 -3.71
N GLY A 453 1.22 16.53 -3.78
CA GLY A 453 1.66 17.82 -4.29
C GLY A 453 1.81 17.85 -5.81
N LEU A 454 1.07 17.01 -6.54
CA LEU A 454 1.02 16.99 -8.01
C LEU A 454 0.04 18.02 -8.56
N VAL A 455 -0.94 18.43 -7.76
CA VAL A 455 -1.90 19.51 -8.05
C VAL A 455 -2.03 20.42 -6.82
N GLU A 456 -2.36 21.70 -7.03
CA GLU A 456 -2.45 22.69 -5.93
C GLU A 456 -3.76 22.61 -5.15
N GLU A 457 -4.86 22.27 -5.84
CA GLU A 457 -6.20 22.25 -5.26
C GLU A 457 -6.84 20.87 -5.39
N TYR A 458 -7.55 20.45 -4.35
CA TYR A 458 -8.35 19.24 -4.37
C TYR A 458 -9.76 19.52 -4.88
N GLN A 459 -10.15 18.84 -5.95
CA GLN A 459 -11.52 18.81 -6.44
C GLN A 459 -12.05 17.36 -6.36
N PRO A 460 -13.00 17.08 -5.46
CA PRO A 460 -13.62 15.77 -5.38
C PRO A 460 -14.29 15.40 -6.70
N VAL A 461 -14.05 14.19 -7.19
CA VAL A 461 -14.75 13.67 -8.38
C VAL A 461 -16.22 13.48 -8.00
N ALA A 462 -17.14 13.91 -8.86
CA ALA A 462 -18.57 13.61 -8.69
C ALA A 462 -18.85 12.11 -8.92
N PRO A 463 -19.82 11.48 -8.24
CA PRO A 463 -20.15 10.08 -8.46
C PRO A 463 -20.52 9.82 -9.92
N GLN A 464 -19.86 8.85 -10.55
CA GLN A 464 -20.25 8.41 -11.88
C GLN A 464 -21.58 7.65 -11.76
N LYS A 465 -22.60 8.07 -12.52
CA LYS A 465 -23.86 7.34 -12.60
C LYS A 465 -23.63 6.00 -13.31
N THR A 466 -23.96 4.89 -12.66
CA THR A 466 -23.75 3.54 -13.22
C THR A 466 -25.05 2.81 -13.58
N ASP A 467 -26.21 3.36 -13.22
CA ASP A 467 -27.54 2.84 -13.53
C ASP A 467 -27.75 1.36 -13.13
N THR A 468 -27.06 0.90 -12.08
CA THR A 468 -27.08 -0.49 -11.62
C THR A 468 -28.24 -0.83 -10.68
N LEU A 469 -28.94 0.19 -10.16
CA LEU A 469 -30.04 0.05 -9.21
C LEU A 469 -31.29 0.78 -9.71
N ARG A 470 -32.45 0.24 -9.37
CA ARG A 470 -33.75 0.89 -9.50
C ARG A 470 -34.36 1.07 -8.12
N ILE A 471 -34.63 2.32 -7.75
CA ILE A 471 -35.19 2.65 -6.44
C ILE A 471 -36.68 2.91 -6.64
N LEU A 472 -37.49 2.17 -5.89
CA LEU A 472 -38.95 2.22 -5.98
C LEU A 472 -39.54 3.07 -4.87
N ALA A 473 -40.71 3.65 -5.12
CA ALA A 473 -41.39 4.53 -4.17
C ALA A 473 -41.82 3.82 -2.86
N ASN A 474 -41.86 2.48 -2.87
CA ASN A 474 -42.16 1.64 -1.71
C ASN A 474 -40.92 1.32 -0.84
N LEU A 475 -39.79 2.01 -1.08
CA LEU A 475 -38.51 1.85 -0.40
C LEU A 475 -37.74 0.57 -0.77
N ASP A 476 -38.17 -0.15 -1.81
CA ASP A 476 -37.41 -1.27 -2.35
C ASP A 476 -36.32 -0.76 -3.30
N VAL A 477 -35.14 -1.37 -3.19
CA VAL A 477 -33.99 -1.17 -4.05
C VAL A 477 -33.75 -2.46 -4.82
N VAL A 478 -33.83 -2.39 -6.14
CA VAL A 478 -33.75 -3.54 -7.04
C VAL A 478 -32.49 -3.45 -7.90
N ALA A 479 -31.67 -4.49 -7.93
CA ALA A 479 -30.54 -4.57 -8.85
C ALA A 479 -31.04 -4.75 -10.29
N THR A 480 -30.62 -3.86 -11.20
CA THR A 480 -31.00 -3.94 -12.62
C THR A 480 -30.25 -5.06 -13.36
N ARG A 481 -29.07 -5.43 -12.86
CA ARG A 481 -28.26 -6.57 -13.35
C ARG A 481 -27.84 -7.46 -12.17
N PRO A 482 -28.52 -8.58 -11.92
CA PRO A 482 -28.12 -9.52 -10.88
C PRO A 482 -26.99 -10.46 -11.38
N PRO A 483 -26.07 -10.90 -10.50
CA PRO A 483 -25.92 -10.44 -9.11
C PRO A 483 -25.40 -9.00 -9.05
N ALA A 484 -25.83 -8.25 -8.04
CA ALA A 484 -25.26 -6.93 -7.77
C ALA A 484 -23.75 -7.05 -7.51
N ALA A 485 -22.97 -6.02 -7.87
CA ALA A 485 -21.56 -5.97 -7.54
C ALA A 485 -21.36 -6.17 -6.03
N ALA A 486 -20.34 -6.93 -5.62
CA ALA A 486 -20.14 -7.29 -4.21
C ALA A 486 -20.07 -6.07 -3.28
N ALA A 487 -19.45 -4.98 -3.73
CA ALA A 487 -19.39 -3.71 -2.99
C ALA A 487 -20.78 -3.08 -2.79
N ASP A 488 -21.65 -3.12 -3.80
CA ASP A 488 -23.01 -2.57 -3.72
C ASP A 488 -23.87 -3.39 -2.76
N ARG A 489 -23.72 -4.71 -2.80
CA ARG A 489 -24.42 -5.62 -1.88
C ARG A 489 -24.04 -5.34 -0.43
N LEU A 490 -22.74 -5.24 -0.13
CA LEU A 490 -22.24 -4.90 1.21
C LEU A 490 -22.80 -3.55 1.70
N MET A 491 -22.85 -2.56 0.81
CA MET A 491 -23.42 -1.26 1.13
C MET A 491 -24.92 -1.36 1.39
N LEU A 492 -25.68 -2.09 0.57
CA LEU A 492 -27.12 -2.27 0.76
C LEU A 492 -27.43 -3.03 2.06
N GLU A 493 -26.73 -4.12 2.36
CA GLU A 493 -26.95 -4.92 3.57
C GLU A 493 -26.72 -4.11 4.87
N ARG A 494 -25.87 -3.08 4.81
CA ARG A 494 -25.62 -2.14 5.91
C ARG A 494 -26.82 -1.24 6.22
N PHE A 495 -27.60 -0.83 5.22
CA PHE A 495 -28.71 0.13 5.37
C PHE A 495 -30.11 -0.46 5.12
N ALA A 496 -30.19 -1.67 4.57
CA ALA A 496 -31.40 -2.29 4.08
C ALA A 496 -31.48 -3.76 4.45
N ASP A 497 -32.70 -4.29 4.50
CA ASP A 497 -32.97 -5.70 4.73
C ASP A 497 -33.02 -6.44 3.38
N GLU A 498 -32.21 -7.50 3.24
CA GLU A 498 -32.24 -8.35 2.05
C GLU A 498 -33.56 -9.13 2.02
N ILE A 499 -34.37 -8.87 0.99
CA ILE A 499 -35.62 -9.60 0.74
C ILE A 499 -35.36 -10.78 -0.19
N SER A 500 -34.44 -10.60 -1.15
CA SER A 500 -33.97 -11.63 -2.08
C SER A 500 -32.58 -11.24 -2.63
N PRO A 501 -31.86 -12.12 -3.34
CA PRO A 501 -30.52 -11.83 -3.85
C PRO A 501 -30.38 -10.60 -4.76
N ALA A 502 -31.49 -10.05 -5.26
CA ALA A 502 -31.52 -8.87 -6.12
C ALA A 502 -32.41 -7.73 -5.59
N VAL A 503 -33.02 -7.88 -4.39
CA VAL A 503 -33.98 -6.92 -3.84
C VAL A 503 -33.71 -6.69 -2.36
N TRP A 504 -33.56 -5.42 -2.00
CA TRP A 504 -33.38 -4.96 -0.62
C TRP A 504 -34.44 -3.93 -0.26
N LYS A 505 -34.83 -3.87 1.01
CA LYS A 505 -35.78 -2.89 1.51
C LYS A 505 -35.11 -1.94 2.49
N LEU A 506 -35.14 -0.64 2.22
CA LEU A 506 -34.53 0.36 3.11
C LEU A 506 -35.16 0.26 4.50
N SER A 507 -34.30 0.19 5.53
CA SER A 507 -34.71 -0.10 6.90
C SER A 507 -34.35 1.05 7.82
N ALA A 508 -35.36 1.75 8.35
CA ALA A 508 -35.14 2.89 9.25
C ALA A 508 -34.28 2.50 10.47
N ALA A 509 -34.50 1.30 11.01
CA ALA A 509 -33.74 0.78 12.15
C ALA A 509 -32.26 0.59 11.79
N LYS A 510 -31.96 -0.03 10.63
CA LYS A 510 -30.57 -0.18 10.16
C LYS A 510 -29.91 1.16 9.87
N ILE A 511 -30.58 2.06 9.15
CA ILE A 511 -30.05 3.39 8.84
C ILE A 511 -29.71 4.14 10.13
N MET A 512 -30.62 4.17 11.10
CA MET A 512 -30.36 4.82 12.40
C MET A 512 -29.24 4.12 13.17
N GLY A 513 -29.16 2.79 13.13
CA GLY A 513 -28.08 2.02 13.74
C GLY A 513 -26.71 2.32 13.11
N VAL A 514 -26.66 2.57 11.80
CA VAL A 514 -25.43 3.02 11.12
C VAL A 514 -25.03 4.42 11.58
N VAL A 515 -25.99 5.34 11.72
CA VAL A 515 -25.72 6.70 12.20
C VAL A 515 -25.27 6.70 13.66
N GLU A 516 -25.86 5.86 14.52
CA GLU A 516 -25.42 5.64 15.91
C GLU A 516 -23.96 5.19 15.98
N GLN A 517 -23.51 4.41 15.00
CA GLN A 517 -22.12 3.94 14.89
C GLN A 517 -21.20 4.94 14.18
N GLY A 518 -21.71 6.11 13.79
CA GLY A 518 -20.93 7.20 13.22
C GLY A 518 -20.99 7.33 11.69
N GLY A 519 -21.84 6.57 11.00
CA GLY A 519 -22.13 6.76 9.57
C GLY A 519 -22.99 8.00 9.30
N ARG A 520 -23.32 8.25 8.02
CA ARG A 520 -24.16 9.39 7.59
C ARG A 520 -25.33 8.92 6.72
N VAL A 521 -26.48 9.57 6.84
CA VAL A 521 -27.63 9.31 5.95
C VAL A 521 -27.32 9.77 4.52
N GLU A 522 -26.53 10.83 4.38
CA GLU A 522 -26.05 11.37 3.11
C GLU A 522 -25.25 10.35 2.30
N GLU A 523 -24.49 9.48 2.99
CA GLU A 523 -23.73 8.40 2.34
C GLU A 523 -24.67 7.46 1.57
N LEU A 524 -25.79 7.08 2.19
CA LEU A 524 -26.82 6.28 1.53
C LEU A 524 -27.50 7.06 0.39
N ARG A 525 -27.80 8.35 0.58
CA ARG A 525 -28.39 9.19 -0.47
C ARG A 525 -27.48 9.28 -1.70
N GLU A 526 -26.20 9.57 -1.49
CA GLU A 526 -25.19 9.66 -2.54
C GLU A 526 -25.02 8.32 -3.26
N PHE A 527 -24.96 7.21 -2.51
CA PHE A 527 -24.89 5.86 -3.07
C PHE A 527 -26.09 5.54 -3.95
N LEU A 528 -27.31 5.76 -3.45
CA LEU A 528 -28.52 5.49 -4.22
C LEU A 528 -28.59 6.38 -5.47
N THR A 529 -28.22 7.66 -5.35
CA THR A 529 -28.21 8.62 -6.48
C THR A 529 -27.18 8.25 -7.55
N ALA A 530 -26.00 7.81 -7.14
CA ALA A 530 -24.93 7.41 -8.05
C ALA A 530 -25.24 6.09 -8.77
N ARG A 531 -26.01 5.20 -8.14
CA ARG A 531 -26.30 3.89 -8.71
C ARG A 531 -27.67 3.79 -9.35
N SER A 532 -28.53 4.79 -9.15
CA SER A 532 -29.85 4.82 -9.77
C SER A 532 -29.82 5.25 -11.23
N ALA A 533 -30.58 4.53 -12.05
CA ALA A 533 -30.89 4.96 -13.41
C ALA A 533 -31.77 6.23 -13.46
N ASP A 534 -32.64 6.39 -12.46
CA ASP A 534 -33.62 7.48 -12.38
C ASP A 534 -33.28 8.39 -11.18
N ASP A 535 -33.93 9.56 -11.09
CA ASP A 535 -33.87 10.35 -9.86
C ASP A 535 -34.60 9.63 -8.71
N LEU A 536 -34.15 9.87 -7.48
CA LEU A 536 -34.75 9.23 -6.30
C LEU A 536 -36.24 9.60 -6.18
N PRO A 537 -37.15 8.63 -5.97
CA PRO A 537 -38.55 8.91 -5.73
C PRO A 537 -38.74 9.86 -4.53
N ALA A 538 -39.69 10.79 -4.62
CA ALA A 538 -39.96 11.78 -3.57
C ALA A 538 -40.27 11.16 -2.20
N THR A 539 -40.83 9.94 -2.17
CA THR A 539 -41.08 9.18 -0.93
C THR A 539 -39.77 8.76 -0.26
N VAL A 540 -38.76 8.37 -1.05
CA VAL A 540 -37.43 7.98 -0.55
C VAL A 540 -36.67 9.21 -0.07
N GLU A 541 -36.73 10.32 -0.81
CA GLU A 541 -36.09 11.58 -0.39
C GLU A 541 -36.64 12.12 0.92
N THR A 542 -37.97 12.12 1.07
CA THR A 542 -38.64 12.49 2.34
C THR A 542 -38.22 11.53 3.46
N PHE A 543 -38.23 10.22 3.21
CA PHE A 543 -37.82 9.21 4.18
C PHE A 543 -36.39 9.43 4.68
N LEU A 544 -35.43 9.66 3.78
CA LEU A 544 -34.03 9.93 4.15
C LEU A 544 -33.89 11.27 4.88
N SER A 545 -34.58 12.31 4.44
CA SER A 545 -34.55 13.63 5.08
C SER A 545 -35.11 13.58 6.51
N ASP A 546 -36.20 12.85 6.73
CA ASP A 546 -36.79 12.65 8.07
C ASP A 546 -35.83 11.93 9.01
N LEU A 547 -35.12 10.90 8.51
CA LEU A 547 -34.12 10.17 9.31
C LEU A 547 -32.91 11.05 9.61
N HIS A 548 -32.41 11.81 8.64
CA HIS A 548 -31.32 12.77 8.86
C HIS A 548 -31.70 13.80 9.93
N GLN A 549 -32.90 14.38 9.82
CA GLN A 549 -33.38 15.35 10.80
C GLN A 549 -33.48 14.73 12.19
N LYS A 550 -34.04 13.52 12.32
CA LYS A 550 -34.19 12.80 13.60
C LYS A 550 -32.85 12.47 14.23
N ALA A 551 -31.87 12.03 13.44
CA ALA A 551 -30.54 11.70 13.92
C ALA A 551 -29.83 12.87 14.59
N GLY A 552 -30.05 14.10 14.12
CA GLY A 552 -29.43 15.32 14.67
C GLY A 552 -30.14 15.93 15.88
N GLN A 553 -31.29 15.41 16.33
CA GLN A 553 -32.08 16.04 17.40
C GLN A 553 -31.52 15.80 18.81
N LEU A 554 -30.72 14.74 18.98
CA LEU A 554 -30.13 14.37 20.26
C LEU A 554 -28.64 14.71 20.25
N LYS A 555 -28.15 15.28 21.37
CA LYS A 555 -26.73 15.56 21.58
C LYS A 555 -26.28 14.93 22.88
N ASP A 556 -25.16 14.22 22.83
CA ASP A 556 -24.52 13.72 24.04
C ASP A 556 -23.97 14.90 24.87
N GLY A 557 -24.44 15.01 26.11
CA GLY A 557 -24.00 16.02 27.08
C GLY A 557 -22.73 15.62 27.84
N GLY A 558 -22.22 14.41 27.62
CA GLY A 558 -21.07 13.81 28.31
C GLY A 558 -21.43 13.19 29.66
N PRO A 559 -20.44 12.55 30.33
CA PRO A 559 -20.66 11.91 31.62
C PRO A 559 -21.06 12.94 32.69
N ALA A 560 -22.10 12.61 33.44
CA ALA A 560 -22.59 13.42 34.54
C ALA A 560 -22.89 12.54 35.76
N ARG A 561 -22.81 13.15 36.93
CA ARG A 561 -23.22 12.54 38.20
C ARG A 561 -24.62 13.03 38.53
N LEU A 562 -25.52 12.09 38.78
CA LEU A 562 -26.82 12.33 39.37
C LEU A 562 -26.67 12.25 40.89
N ILE A 563 -27.01 13.32 41.59
CA ILE A 563 -26.90 13.40 43.06
C ILE A 563 -28.29 13.61 43.64
N GLU A 564 -28.68 12.72 44.55
CA GLU A 564 -29.90 12.87 45.32
C GLU A 564 -29.70 13.81 46.50
N CYS A 565 -30.59 14.79 46.61
CA CYS A 565 -30.66 15.74 47.70
C CYS A 565 -31.69 15.26 48.74
N ALA A 566 -31.43 15.61 50.01
CA ALA A 566 -32.31 15.25 51.11
C ALA A 566 -33.72 15.87 51.00
N THR A 567 -33.85 17.03 50.36
CA THR A 567 -35.13 17.73 50.16
C THR A 567 -35.15 18.45 48.81
N GLU A 568 -36.35 18.78 48.32
CA GLU A 568 -36.56 19.59 47.11
C GLU A 568 -35.94 20.99 47.26
N HIS A 569 -36.01 21.56 48.46
CA HIS A 569 -35.42 22.86 48.76
C HIS A 569 -33.90 22.89 48.51
N VAL A 570 -33.18 21.85 48.95
CA VAL A 570 -31.72 21.75 48.75
C VAL A 570 -31.40 21.59 47.26
N ALA A 571 -32.16 20.77 46.53
CA ALA A 571 -31.96 20.60 45.10
C ALA A 571 -32.18 21.94 44.34
N ALA A 572 -33.24 22.67 44.69
CA ALA A 572 -33.55 23.97 44.10
C ALA A 572 -32.50 25.04 44.46
N GLU A 573 -32.04 25.09 45.71
CA GLU A 573 -30.98 26.00 46.16
C GLU A 573 -29.69 25.78 45.39
N LEU A 574 -29.25 24.53 45.26
CA LEU A 574 -28.01 24.18 44.55
C LEU A 574 -28.10 24.46 43.04
N ALA A 575 -29.25 24.19 42.41
CA ALA A 575 -29.45 24.44 40.99
C ALA A 575 -29.53 25.94 40.63
N HIS A 576 -30.05 26.78 41.54
CA HIS A 576 -30.24 28.21 41.30
C HIS A 576 -29.14 29.10 41.91
N ASP A 577 -28.17 28.53 42.63
CA ASP A 577 -27.04 29.28 43.17
C ASP A 577 -26.22 29.97 42.06
N ARG A 578 -25.81 31.22 42.34
CA ARG A 578 -25.14 32.07 41.34
C ARG A 578 -23.76 31.54 40.94
N GLN A 579 -23.07 30.80 41.82
CA GLN A 579 -21.76 30.19 41.53
C GLN A 579 -21.89 28.85 40.81
N LEU A 580 -23.06 28.19 40.93
CA LEU A 580 -23.36 26.89 40.32
C LEU A 580 -24.17 26.98 39.01
N LYS A 581 -24.65 28.17 38.65
CA LYS A 581 -25.43 28.42 37.44
C LYS A 581 -24.76 27.84 36.19
N GLY A 582 -25.48 26.96 35.49
CA GLY A 582 -25.01 26.28 34.27
C GLY A 582 -24.07 25.09 34.51
N LYS A 583 -23.80 24.74 35.77
CA LYS A 583 -22.96 23.58 36.17
C LYS A 583 -23.70 22.56 37.02
N CYS A 584 -24.79 22.99 37.65
CA CYS A 584 -25.72 22.17 38.40
C CYS A 584 -27.11 22.35 37.78
N VAL A 585 -27.71 21.26 37.30
CA VAL A 585 -29.01 21.28 36.64
C VAL A 585 -29.98 20.43 37.46
N LEU A 586 -31.17 20.94 37.73
CA LEU A 586 -32.21 20.22 38.43
C LEU A 586 -32.77 19.08 37.55
N ALA A 587 -32.93 17.89 38.11
CA ALA A 587 -33.50 16.72 37.43
C ALA A 587 -34.64 16.13 38.28
N GLY A 588 -35.87 16.56 38.03
CA GLY A 588 -37.00 16.29 38.93
C GLY A 588 -36.87 17.06 40.25
N ASP A 589 -37.53 16.61 41.32
CA ASP A 589 -37.71 17.46 42.50
C ASP A 589 -36.52 17.41 43.46
N ARG A 590 -35.83 16.27 43.56
CA ARG A 590 -34.77 16.03 44.56
C ARG A 590 -33.42 15.69 43.97
N LEU A 591 -33.25 15.66 42.66
CA LEU A 591 -31.98 15.28 42.06
C LEU A 591 -31.34 16.47 41.36
N ILE A 592 -30.01 16.51 41.42
CA ILE A 592 -29.21 17.43 40.62
C ILE A 592 -28.25 16.65 39.72
N VAL A 593 -28.04 17.15 38.52
CA VAL A 593 -27.11 16.61 37.53
C VAL A 593 -25.93 17.56 37.43
N VAL A 594 -24.72 17.01 37.57
CA VAL A 594 -23.47 17.76 37.47
C VAL A 594 -22.53 17.03 36.52
N ARG A 595 -22.09 17.73 35.46
CA ARG A 595 -21.15 17.19 34.49
C ARG A 595 -19.82 16.88 35.15
N GLU A 596 -19.16 15.80 34.72
CA GLU A 596 -17.88 15.36 35.29
C GLU A 596 -16.79 16.45 35.16
N ALA A 597 -16.79 17.20 34.06
CA ALA A 597 -15.89 18.34 33.83
C ALA A 597 -16.08 19.50 34.84
N ASP A 598 -17.28 19.65 35.39
CA ASP A 598 -17.62 20.73 36.32
C ASP A 598 -17.48 20.33 37.79
N LEU A 599 -17.28 19.03 38.10
CA LEU A 599 -17.27 18.48 39.45
C LEU A 599 -16.33 19.21 40.41
N ALA A 600 -15.11 19.56 39.98
CA ALA A 600 -14.15 20.23 40.84
C ALA A 600 -14.65 21.64 41.26
N ALA A 601 -15.25 22.37 40.33
CA ALA A 601 -15.81 23.69 40.59
C ALA A 601 -17.06 23.59 41.48
N VAL A 602 -17.94 22.63 41.17
CA VAL A 602 -19.18 22.40 41.93
C VAL A 602 -18.88 21.95 43.36
N ARG A 603 -17.95 21.01 43.58
CA ARG A 603 -17.49 20.60 44.91
C ARG A 603 -16.99 21.78 45.75
N LYS A 604 -16.26 22.71 45.12
CA LYS A 604 -15.75 23.91 45.81
C LYS A 604 -16.88 24.86 46.22
N ALA A 605 -17.87 25.06 45.35
CA ALA A 605 -19.01 25.93 45.63
C ALA A 605 -19.97 25.32 46.68
N ILE A 606 -20.28 24.03 46.58
CA ILE A 606 -21.14 23.30 47.52
C ILE A 606 -20.54 23.30 48.93
N ARG A 607 -19.21 23.13 49.07
CA ARG A 607 -18.53 23.28 50.37
C ARG A 607 -18.67 24.69 50.96
N LYS A 608 -18.70 25.73 50.14
CA LYS A 608 -18.90 27.11 50.61
C LYS A 608 -20.34 27.37 51.07
N LEU A 609 -21.30 26.65 50.49
CA LEU A 609 -22.72 26.67 50.88
C LEU A 609 -23.00 25.82 52.14
N GLY A 610 -21.99 25.12 52.68
CA GLY A 610 -22.12 24.31 53.90
C GLY A 610 -22.49 22.85 53.65
N TYR A 611 -22.54 22.40 52.40
CA TYR A 611 -22.86 21.03 52.04
C TYR A 611 -21.60 20.21 51.73
N VAL A 612 -21.67 18.90 51.94
CA VAL A 612 -20.60 17.95 51.61
C VAL A 612 -20.99 17.19 50.36
N TRP A 613 -20.07 17.10 49.41
CA TRP A 613 -20.28 16.30 48.20
C TRP A 613 -20.18 14.80 48.54
N PRO A 614 -21.16 13.96 48.16
CA PRO A 614 -21.17 12.56 48.51
C PRO A 614 -20.03 11.78 47.83
N LEU A 615 -19.54 10.73 48.49
CA LEU A 615 -18.57 9.79 47.94
C LEU A 615 -19.28 8.84 46.96
N ALA A 616 -18.56 8.36 45.95
CA ALA A 616 -19.13 7.41 45.00
C ALA A 616 -19.27 6.04 45.69
N GLY A 617 -20.50 5.68 46.09
CA GLY A 617 -20.80 4.34 46.63
C GLY A 617 -21.50 4.27 47.99
N GLU A 618 -22.12 5.34 48.48
CA GLU A 618 -23.09 5.27 49.60
C GLU A 618 -24.53 5.38 49.10
#